data_AF-A0A124GAR2-F1
#
_entry.id   AF-A0A124GAR2-F1
#
_cell.length_a   1.000
_cell.length_b   1.000
_cell.length_c   1.000
_cell.angle_alpha   90.00
_cell.angle_beta   90.00
_cell.angle_gamma   90.00
#
_symmetry.space_group_name_H-M   'P 1'
#
loop_
_entity.id
_entity.type
_entity.pdbx_description
1 polymer ?
#
loop_
_entity_poly.entity_id
_entity_poly.type
_entity_poly.pdbx_seq_one_letter_code
_entity_poly.pdbx_strand_id
1 'polypeptide(L)'
;MASGGSWWRAARLILIAAWVVAAGAAWWSAPRQTDVERATADIAAGRVVAYEWGAHWNDNGPDRWFSVPMLYGGGTAPTVFAWRTPDNRTHWIDTNGDATQIAQLRASVAESPSANVLALSTLINGIGLLFTVVFLGMILAGRPPVIGTKWYWFWLFALVPFGLGLLYWTFREVPWTKPTVFPPLKDDGSEHRLRGLRGLVTAFLISVAVSFALYGLRALLGEGIIPDLLSP
;
A
#
# COMPACT_ATOMS: atom_id res chain seq x y z
N MET A 1 -28.40 21.94 -19.48
CA MET A 1 -27.11 21.25 -19.24
C MET A 1 -27.14 20.61 -17.86
N ALA A 2 -27.49 19.32 -17.77
CA ALA A 2 -27.76 18.63 -16.49
C ALA A 2 -27.13 17.23 -16.40
N SER A 3 -25.95 17.02 -17.00
CA SER A 3 -25.25 15.71 -17.00
C SER A 3 -24.02 15.65 -16.09
N GLY A 4 -23.55 16.78 -15.55
CA GLY A 4 -22.28 16.84 -14.82
C GLY A 4 -22.24 16.03 -13.52
N GLY A 5 -23.36 15.83 -12.83
CA GLY A 5 -23.40 15.17 -11.53
C GLY A 5 -23.16 13.65 -11.54
N SER A 6 -23.48 12.97 -12.66
CA SER A 6 -23.38 11.50 -12.77
C SER A 6 -21.92 11.03 -12.92
N TRP A 7 -21.17 11.70 -13.80
CA TRP A 7 -19.76 11.39 -14.06
C TRP A 7 -18.89 11.49 -12.79
N TRP A 8 -19.12 12.50 -11.95
CA TRP A 8 -18.34 12.68 -10.72
C TRP A 8 -18.62 11.64 -9.65
N ARG A 9 -19.87 11.15 -9.59
CA ARG A 9 -20.20 10.00 -8.74
C ARG A 9 -19.49 8.75 -9.23
N ALA A 10 -19.46 8.53 -10.55
CA ALA A 10 -18.71 7.42 -11.14
C ALA A 10 -17.22 7.52 -10.82
N ALA A 11 -16.59 8.69 -11.02
CA ALA A 11 -15.18 8.90 -10.69
C ALA A 11 -14.85 8.58 -9.22
N ARG A 12 -15.72 9.00 -8.28
CA ARG A 12 -15.58 8.66 -6.86
C ARG A 12 -15.65 7.15 -6.62
N LEU A 13 -16.64 6.48 -7.21
CA LEU A 13 -16.79 5.04 -7.06
C LEU A 13 -15.61 4.29 -7.66
N ILE A 14 -15.07 4.76 -8.78
CA ILE A 14 -13.86 4.22 -9.41
C ILE A 14 -12.66 4.38 -8.47
N LEU A 15 -12.47 5.54 -7.84
CA LEU A 15 -11.38 5.74 -6.88
C LEU A 15 -11.49 4.82 -5.66
N ILE A 16 -12.70 4.67 -5.12
CA ILE A 16 -12.96 3.76 -3.99
C ILE A 16 -12.73 2.31 -4.42
N ALA A 17 -13.23 1.90 -5.59
CA ALA A 17 -13.03 0.56 -6.12
C ALA A 17 -11.55 0.27 -6.37
N ALA A 18 -10.81 1.20 -6.97
CA ALA A 18 -9.38 1.11 -7.17
C ALA A 18 -8.64 0.97 -5.83
N TRP A 19 -9.08 1.72 -4.81
CA TRP A 19 -8.51 1.62 -3.47
C TRP A 19 -8.73 0.23 -2.88
N VAL A 20 -9.95 -0.31 -2.95
CA VAL A 20 -10.29 -1.65 -2.44
C VAL A 20 -9.48 -2.72 -3.17
N VAL A 21 -9.36 -2.61 -4.50
CA VAL A 21 -8.57 -3.54 -5.32
C VAL A 21 -7.10 -3.49 -4.92
N ALA A 22 -6.50 -2.30 -4.80
CA ALA A 22 -5.09 -2.16 -4.41
C ALA A 22 -4.84 -2.65 -2.98
N ALA A 23 -5.69 -2.29 -2.02
CA ALA A 23 -5.58 -2.74 -0.64
C ALA A 23 -5.71 -4.27 -0.52
N GLY A 24 -6.71 -4.85 -1.19
CA GLY A 24 -6.93 -6.30 -1.22
C GLY A 24 -5.78 -7.03 -1.91
N ALA A 25 -5.30 -6.51 -3.04
CA ALA A 25 -4.15 -7.07 -3.76
C ALA A 25 -2.88 -7.03 -2.89
N ALA A 26 -2.57 -5.87 -2.29
CA ALA A 26 -1.41 -5.71 -1.42
C ALA A 26 -1.47 -6.66 -0.21
N TRP A 27 -2.61 -6.75 0.47
CA TRP A 27 -2.80 -7.69 1.59
C TRP A 27 -2.70 -9.16 1.16
N TRP A 28 -3.25 -9.49 -0.02
CA TRP A 28 -3.22 -10.85 -0.54
C TRP A 28 -1.80 -11.30 -0.92
N SER A 29 -1.08 -10.47 -1.68
CA SER A 29 0.27 -10.78 -2.17
C SER A 29 1.39 -10.41 -1.20
N ALA A 30 1.08 -9.88 -0.02
CA ALA A 30 2.09 -9.58 0.99
C ALA A 30 2.92 -10.82 1.32
N PRO A 31 4.26 -10.72 1.33
CA PRO A 31 5.14 -11.84 1.67
C PRO A 31 4.87 -12.36 3.08
N ARG A 32 4.67 -13.67 3.22
CA ARG A 32 4.48 -14.34 4.51
C ARG A 32 5.64 -15.28 4.80
N GLN A 33 6.23 -15.14 5.99
CA GLN A 33 7.30 -16.02 6.42
C GLN A 33 6.74 -17.42 6.71
N THR A 34 7.48 -18.44 6.30
CA THR A 34 7.11 -19.86 6.41
C THR A 34 8.37 -20.72 6.57
N ASP A 35 8.18 -22.02 6.85
CA ASP A 35 9.26 -22.95 7.14
C ASP A 35 9.74 -23.75 5.90
N VAL A 36 10.89 -24.43 6.04
CA VAL A 36 11.54 -25.21 4.96
C VAL A 36 10.62 -26.34 4.50
N GLU A 37 9.91 -26.96 5.43
CA GLU A 37 8.95 -28.04 5.17
C GLU A 37 7.83 -27.56 4.25
N ARG A 38 7.39 -26.31 4.38
CA ARG A 38 6.36 -25.75 3.51
C ARG A 38 6.90 -25.49 2.12
N ALA A 39 8.09 -24.89 2.03
CA ALA A 39 8.75 -24.64 0.75
C ALA A 39 8.94 -25.94 -0.04
N THR A 40 9.51 -26.96 0.60
CA THR A 40 9.72 -28.28 -0.01
C THR A 40 8.42 -28.97 -0.40
N ALA A 41 7.36 -28.87 0.41
CA ALA A 41 6.04 -29.43 0.07
C ALA A 41 5.37 -28.71 -1.10
N ASP A 42 5.52 -27.38 -1.23
CA ASP A 42 5.00 -26.61 -2.36
C ASP A 42 5.78 -26.91 -3.65
N ILE A 43 7.10 -27.06 -3.55
CA ILE A 43 7.97 -27.46 -4.68
C ILE A 43 7.62 -28.86 -5.17
N ALA A 44 7.56 -29.85 -4.26
CA ALA A 44 7.24 -31.23 -4.61
C ALA A 44 5.83 -31.40 -5.22
N ALA A 45 4.90 -30.53 -4.83
CA ALA A 45 3.55 -30.51 -5.38
C ALA A 45 3.41 -29.69 -6.68
N GLY A 46 4.50 -29.13 -7.22
CA GLY A 46 4.47 -28.29 -8.41
C GLY A 46 3.69 -26.98 -8.23
N ARG A 47 3.57 -26.49 -6.99
CA ARG A 47 2.87 -25.23 -6.66
C ARG A 47 3.77 -24.00 -6.75
N VAL A 48 5.04 -24.13 -7.13
CA VAL A 48 5.93 -22.97 -7.30
C VAL A 48 5.83 -22.48 -8.75
N VAL A 49 5.26 -21.28 -8.95
CA VAL A 49 5.13 -20.66 -10.28
C VAL A 49 6.17 -19.58 -10.56
N ALA A 50 6.86 -19.11 -9.52
CA ALA A 50 7.99 -18.22 -9.59
C ALA A 50 8.77 -18.33 -8.28
N TYR A 51 10.09 -18.15 -8.34
CA TYR A 51 10.92 -17.99 -7.15
C TYR A 51 12.01 -16.96 -7.37
N GLU A 52 12.54 -16.44 -6.26
CA GLU A 52 13.63 -15.49 -6.22
C GLU A 52 14.46 -15.70 -4.94
N TRP A 53 15.75 -15.40 -5.01
CA TRP A 53 16.65 -15.39 -3.87
C TRP A 53 17.10 -13.95 -3.59
N GLY A 54 17.16 -13.57 -2.32
CA GLY A 54 17.63 -12.25 -1.90
C GLY A 54 18.30 -12.27 -0.54
N ALA A 55 18.80 -11.12 -0.11
CA ALA A 55 19.43 -10.94 1.20
C ALA A 55 18.41 -10.58 2.29
N HIS A 56 17.43 -9.73 1.97
CA HIS A 56 16.38 -9.29 2.89
C HIS A 56 15.24 -8.62 2.10
N TRP A 57 14.08 -8.47 2.74
CA TRP A 57 13.01 -7.61 2.27
C TRP A 57 13.31 -6.15 2.62
N ASN A 58 13.05 -5.22 1.71
CA ASN A 58 13.09 -3.79 1.99
C ASN A 58 11.77 -3.13 1.57
N ASP A 59 11.40 -2.03 2.25
CA ASP A 59 10.25 -1.21 1.89
C ASP A 59 10.66 0.19 1.43
N ASN A 60 11.75 0.26 0.66
CA ASN A 60 12.26 1.52 0.11
C ASN A 60 11.49 1.97 -1.15
N GLY A 61 10.32 1.39 -1.40
CA GLY A 61 9.51 1.69 -2.58
C GLY A 61 9.11 3.17 -2.63
N PRO A 62 9.06 3.80 -3.82
CA PRO A 62 8.62 5.18 -3.95
C PRO A 62 7.14 5.38 -3.59
N ASP A 63 6.36 4.30 -3.52
CA ASP A 63 4.90 4.34 -3.36
C ASP A 63 4.48 4.22 -1.89
N ARG A 64 4.10 5.37 -1.30
CA ARG A 64 3.71 5.49 0.11
C ARG A 64 2.31 4.99 0.46
N TRP A 65 1.47 4.73 -0.52
CA TRP A 65 0.08 4.35 -0.24
C TRP A 65 -0.11 2.86 -0.11
N PHE A 66 0.47 2.05 -0.98
CA PHE A 66 0.40 0.61 -0.86
C PHE A 66 1.82 0.09 -0.88
N SER A 67 2.36 -0.20 0.30
CA SER A 67 3.69 -0.77 0.44
C SER A 67 3.74 -2.09 -0.34
N VAL A 68 4.71 -2.20 -1.24
CA VAL A 68 5.05 -3.42 -1.94
C VAL A 68 6.52 -3.69 -1.61
N PRO A 69 6.79 -4.54 -0.61
CA PRO A 69 8.15 -4.82 -0.20
C PRO A 69 8.92 -5.44 -1.36
N MET A 70 10.15 -5.02 -1.58
CA MET A 70 11.02 -5.55 -2.62
C MET A 70 12.04 -6.51 -1.99
N LEU A 71 12.26 -7.65 -2.65
CA LEU A 71 13.33 -8.57 -2.24
C LEU A 71 14.66 -8.02 -2.77
N TYR A 72 15.58 -7.67 -1.87
CA TYR A 72 16.87 -7.11 -2.25
C TYR A 72 17.83 -8.21 -2.70
N GLY A 73 18.13 -8.26 -4.00
CA GLY A 73 19.08 -9.24 -4.57
C GLY A 73 20.57 -8.87 -4.43
N GLY A 74 20.90 -7.69 -3.90
CA GLY A 74 22.28 -7.23 -3.76
C GLY A 74 22.99 -7.82 -2.55
N GLY A 75 23.91 -8.76 -2.73
CA GLY A 75 24.71 -9.30 -1.64
C GLY A 75 25.50 -10.53 -2.07
N THR A 76 26.66 -10.76 -1.47
CA THR A 76 27.52 -11.92 -1.76
C THR A 76 26.94 -13.25 -1.31
N ALA A 77 25.87 -13.25 -0.50
CA ALA A 77 25.18 -14.46 -0.04
C ALA A 77 23.67 -14.19 0.19
N PRO A 78 22.77 -14.57 -0.73
CA PRO A 78 21.35 -14.48 -0.49
C PRO A 78 20.92 -15.52 0.55
N THR A 79 20.30 -15.07 1.64
CA THR A 79 19.79 -15.93 2.73
C THR A 79 18.28 -16.12 2.67
N VAL A 80 17.55 -15.26 1.95
CA VAL A 80 16.11 -15.31 1.81
C VAL A 80 15.73 -16.03 0.53
N PHE A 81 14.92 -17.08 0.65
CA PHE A 81 14.25 -17.74 -0.48
C PHE A 81 12.79 -17.33 -0.48
N ALA A 82 12.34 -16.71 -1.57
CA ALA A 82 10.95 -16.35 -1.77
C ALA A 82 10.35 -17.11 -2.94
N TRP A 83 9.09 -17.50 -2.83
CA TRP A 83 8.37 -18.16 -3.92
C TRP A 83 6.93 -17.67 -3.99
N ARG A 84 6.35 -17.84 -5.18
CA ARG A 84 4.96 -17.53 -5.47
C ARG A 84 4.20 -18.78 -5.87
N THR A 85 2.97 -18.88 -5.40
CA THR A 85 2.00 -19.94 -5.73
C THR A 85 1.00 -19.50 -6.82
N PRO A 86 0.26 -20.42 -7.48
CA PRO A 86 -0.66 -20.08 -8.56
C PRO A 86 -1.77 -19.09 -8.17
N ASP A 87 -2.08 -19.01 -6.88
CA ASP A 87 -3.05 -18.06 -6.32
C ASP A 87 -2.45 -16.66 -6.08
N ASN A 88 -1.22 -16.38 -6.54
CA ASN A 88 -0.49 -15.12 -6.37
C ASN A 88 -0.13 -14.75 -4.93
N ARG A 89 -0.10 -15.72 -4.01
CA ARG A 89 0.48 -15.51 -2.69
C ARG A 89 2.00 -15.64 -2.74
N THR A 90 2.67 -14.79 -1.99
CA THR A 90 4.12 -14.79 -1.85
C THR A 90 4.48 -15.33 -0.48
N HIS A 91 5.34 -16.33 -0.48
CA HIS A 91 5.89 -16.97 0.70
C HIS A 91 7.39 -16.77 0.72
N TRP A 92 7.98 -16.77 1.90
CA TRP A 92 9.43 -16.69 2.02
C TRP A 92 9.94 -17.39 3.27
N ILE A 93 11.24 -17.66 3.26
CA ILE A 93 11.99 -18.20 4.39
C ILE A 93 13.36 -17.53 4.48
N ASP A 94 13.81 -17.24 5.70
CA ASP A 94 15.22 -16.93 5.98
C ASP A 94 15.96 -18.21 6.32
N THR A 95 16.95 -18.57 5.52
CA THR A 95 17.84 -19.71 5.77
C THR A 95 18.91 -19.39 6.82
N ASN A 96 19.00 -18.13 7.28
CA ASN A 96 20.06 -17.63 8.17
C ASN A 96 21.49 -17.93 7.66
N GLY A 97 21.64 -18.12 6.35
CA GLY A 97 22.92 -18.48 5.72
C GLY A 97 23.31 -19.95 5.86
N ASP A 98 22.41 -20.85 6.26
CA ASP A 98 22.66 -22.28 6.30
C ASP A 98 22.90 -22.84 4.89
N ALA A 99 24.17 -23.12 4.58
CA ALA A 99 24.59 -23.62 3.28
C ALA A 99 23.91 -24.94 2.89
N THR A 100 23.54 -25.79 3.86
CA THR A 100 22.89 -27.07 3.59
C THR A 100 21.44 -26.85 3.13
N GLN A 101 20.69 -25.98 3.82
CA GLN A 101 19.33 -25.60 3.43
C GLN A 101 19.30 -24.87 2.08
N ILE A 102 20.25 -23.96 1.87
CA ILE A 102 20.38 -23.24 0.59
C ILE A 102 20.63 -24.22 -0.55
N ALA A 103 21.55 -25.16 -0.38
CA ALA A 103 21.85 -26.17 -1.40
C ALA A 103 20.63 -27.07 -1.68
N GLN A 104 19.92 -27.49 -0.63
CA GLN A 104 18.70 -28.29 -0.74
C GLN A 104 17.60 -27.56 -1.52
N LEU A 105 17.29 -26.32 -1.16
CA LEU A 105 16.25 -25.53 -1.82
C LEU A 105 16.60 -25.26 -3.29
N ARG A 106 17.86 -24.90 -3.58
CA ARG A 106 18.33 -24.69 -4.95
C ARG A 106 18.22 -25.95 -5.82
N ALA A 107 18.58 -27.11 -5.27
CA ALA A 107 18.42 -28.37 -5.98
C ALA A 107 16.94 -28.69 -6.24
N SER A 108 16.07 -28.43 -5.27
CA SER A 108 14.64 -28.74 -5.39
C SER A 108 13.89 -27.85 -6.39
N VAL A 109 14.33 -26.60 -6.59
CA VAL A 109 13.64 -25.61 -7.44
C VAL A 109 14.23 -25.50 -8.85
N ALA A 110 15.17 -26.39 -9.22
CA ALA A 110 15.94 -26.33 -10.46
C ALA A 110 15.08 -26.30 -11.74
N GLU A 111 13.90 -26.92 -11.70
CA GLU A 111 12.95 -26.97 -12.83
C GLU A 111 11.93 -25.82 -12.82
N SER A 112 11.84 -25.06 -11.74
CA SER A 112 10.91 -23.94 -11.65
C SER A 112 11.48 -22.69 -12.33
N PRO A 113 10.63 -21.78 -12.83
CA PRO A 113 11.10 -20.53 -13.42
C PRO A 113 11.56 -19.54 -12.34
N SER A 114 12.77 -19.02 -12.47
CA SER A 114 13.23 -17.83 -11.74
C SER A 114 12.51 -16.60 -12.31
N ALA A 115 11.63 -15.99 -11.53
CA ALA A 115 10.82 -14.86 -11.97
C ALA A 115 10.37 -14.00 -10.79
N ASN A 116 9.87 -12.79 -11.07
CA ASN A 116 9.40 -11.86 -10.05
C ASN A 116 8.31 -12.51 -9.17
N VAL A 117 8.57 -12.58 -7.87
CA VAL A 117 7.68 -13.20 -6.86
C VAL A 117 6.49 -12.31 -6.47
N LEU A 118 6.48 -11.03 -6.87
CA LEU A 118 5.44 -10.04 -6.57
C LEU A 118 4.61 -9.70 -7.81
N ALA A 119 3.74 -10.63 -8.24
CA ALA A 119 2.96 -10.51 -9.48
C ALA A 119 2.11 -9.22 -9.54
N LEU A 120 1.54 -8.84 -8.40
CA LEU A 120 0.58 -7.74 -8.30
C LEU A 120 1.24 -6.38 -8.09
N SER A 121 2.57 -6.32 -7.97
CA SER A 121 3.32 -5.07 -7.78
C SER A 121 3.00 -4.03 -8.87
N THR A 122 3.00 -4.43 -10.14
CA THR A 122 2.65 -3.55 -11.27
C THR A 122 1.23 -2.98 -11.15
N LEU A 123 0.26 -3.79 -10.74
CA LEU A 123 -1.12 -3.34 -10.55
C LEU A 123 -1.21 -2.34 -9.40
N ILE A 124 -0.60 -2.66 -8.27
CA ILE A 124 -0.60 -1.85 -7.06
C ILE A 124 0.07 -0.49 -7.33
N ASN A 125 1.26 -0.49 -7.94
CA ASN A 125 2.00 0.72 -8.30
C ASN A 125 1.25 1.54 -9.35
N GLY A 126 0.56 0.89 -10.30
CA GLY A 126 -0.29 1.59 -11.27
C GLY A 126 -1.46 2.34 -10.62
N ILE A 127 -2.10 1.73 -9.61
CA ILE A 127 -3.15 2.39 -8.82
C ILE A 127 -2.56 3.49 -7.94
N GLY A 128 -1.38 3.25 -7.35
CA GLY A 128 -0.61 4.28 -6.65
C GLY A 128 -0.37 5.50 -7.54
N LEU A 129 0.21 5.32 -8.72
CA LEU A 129 0.44 6.40 -9.68
C LEU A 129 -0.85 7.14 -10.06
N LEU A 130 -1.95 6.42 -10.29
CA LEU A 130 -3.26 7.03 -10.54
C LEU A 130 -3.67 7.97 -9.39
N PHE A 131 -3.52 7.52 -8.13
CA PHE A 131 -3.82 8.34 -6.96
C PHE A 131 -2.91 9.57 -6.88
N THR A 132 -1.63 9.46 -7.25
CA THR A 132 -0.69 10.59 -7.32
C THR A 132 -1.15 11.62 -8.33
N VAL A 133 -1.50 11.19 -9.53
CA VAL A 133 -1.94 12.10 -10.59
C VAL A 133 -3.24 12.81 -10.18
N VAL A 134 -4.20 12.07 -9.62
CA VAL A 134 -5.47 12.66 -9.14
C VAL A 134 -5.22 13.66 -8.02
N PHE A 135 -4.36 13.32 -7.07
CA PHE A 135 -3.99 14.18 -5.95
C PHE A 135 -3.28 15.46 -6.43
N LEU A 136 -2.28 15.35 -7.30
CA LEU A 136 -1.55 16.50 -7.84
C LEU A 136 -2.47 17.39 -8.67
N GLY A 137 -3.28 16.81 -9.55
CA GLY A 137 -4.29 17.54 -10.32
C GLY A 137 -5.24 18.32 -9.41
N MET A 138 -5.65 17.74 -8.29
CA MET A 138 -6.49 18.39 -7.30
C MET A 138 -5.77 19.54 -6.58
N ILE A 139 -4.52 19.36 -6.13
CA ILE A 139 -3.78 20.45 -5.47
C ILE A 139 -3.54 21.61 -6.44
N LEU A 140 -3.14 21.32 -7.68
CA LEU A 140 -2.73 22.34 -8.64
C LEU A 140 -3.93 23.06 -9.27
N ALA A 141 -4.86 22.29 -9.85
CA ALA A 141 -5.98 22.84 -10.63
C ALA A 141 -7.33 22.74 -9.90
N GLY A 142 -7.40 22.02 -8.78
CA GLY A 142 -8.64 21.82 -8.05
C GLY A 142 -9.13 23.08 -7.34
N ARG A 143 -10.46 23.13 -7.19
CA ARG A 143 -11.16 24.18 -6.42
C ARG A 143 -10.65 24.18 -4.98
N PRO A 144 -10.64 25.34 -4.29
CA PRO A 144 -10.29 25.39 -2.89
C PRO A 144 -11.22 24.47 -2.08
N PRO A 145 -10.68 23.62 -1.19
CA PRO A 145 -11.49 22.80 -0.31
C PRO A 145 -12.31 23.67 0.67
N VAL A 146 -13.43 23.12 1.15
CA VAL A 146 -14.41 23.80 2.01
C VAL A 146 -13.96 23.77 3.47
N ILE A 147 -13.44 22.64 3.95
CA ILE A 147 -13.11 22.44 5.37
C ILE A 147 -11.64 22.79 5.66
N GLY A 148 -10.74 22.34 4.80
CA GLY A 148 -9.30 22.53 4.95
C GLY A 148 -8.71 23.43 3.86
N THR A 149 -7.52 23.98 4.11
CA THR A 149 -6.70 24.53 3.03
C THR A 149 -6.13 23.41 2.16
N LYS A 150 -5.63 23.73 0.95
CA LYS A 150 -4.91 22.76 0.12
C LYS A 150 -3.74 22.11 0.87
N TRP A 151 -3.05 22.89 1.71
CA TRP A 151 -1.95 22.41 2.55
C TRP A 151 -2.41 21.50 3.69
N TYR A 152 -3.58 21.73 4.30
CA TYR A 152 -4.13 20.80 5.28
C TYR A 152 -4.31 19.40 4.67
N TRP A 153 -4.92 19.36 3.48
CA TRP A 153 -5.15 18.12 2.77
C TRP A 153 -3.86 17.49 2.26
N PHE A 154 -2.92 18.28 1.72
CA PHE A 154 -1.60 17.81 1.29
C PHE A 154 -0.95 16.89 2.33
N TRP A 155 -0.93 17.30 3.60
CA TRP A 155 -0.35 16.50 4.67
C TRP A 155 -1.08 15.18 4.90
N LEU A 156 -2.42 15.19 4.87
CA LEU A 156 -3.21 13.95 4.99
C LEU A 156 -2.92 12.98 3.84
N PHE A 157 -2.79 13.49 2.62
CA PHE A 157 -2.44 12.66 1.47
C PHE A 157 -1.01 12.10 1.52
N ALA A 158 -0.06 12.93 1.97
CA ALA A 158 1.36 12.61 1.93
C ALA A 158 1.81 11.71 3.10
N LEU A 159 1.12 11.75 4.24
CA LEU A 159 1.56 11.09 5.47
C LEU A 159 0.62 9.99 5.97
N VAL A 160 -0.68 10.04 5.64
CA VAL A 160 -1.60 8.99 6.09
C VAL A 160 -1.42 7.74 5.20
N PRO A 161 -1.07 6.58 5.79
CA PRO A 161 -0.79 5.36 5.04
C PRO A 161 -2.04 4.82 4.34
N PHE A 162 -1.85 3.86 3.44
CA PHE A 162 -2.95 3.20 2.72
C PHE A 162 -3.78 4.17 1.89
N GLY A 163 -3.30 5.37 1.56
CA GLY A 163 -4.08 6.37 0.83
C GLY A 163 -5.38 6.79 1.56
N LEU A 164 -5.50 6.56 2.88
CA LEU A 164 -6.73 6.87 3.62
C LEU A 164 -7.03 8.37 3.63
N GLY A 165 -6.00 9.22 3.50
CA GLY A 165 -6.18 10.66 3.29
C GLY A 165 -7.00 10.98 2.04
N LEU A 166 -6.75 10.27 0.93
CA LEU A 166 -7.52 10.40 -0.31
C LEU A 166 -8.96 9.94 -0.13
N LEU A 167 -9.17 8.78 0.49
CA LEU A 167 -10.52 8.32 0.79
C LEU A 167 -11.27 9.34 1.63
N TYR A 168 -10.70 9.75 2.77
CA TYR A 168 -11.31 10.72 3.66
C TYR A 168 -11.68 12.02 2.93
N TRP A 169 -10.81 12.52 2.06
CA TRP A 169 -11.08 13.67 1.22
C TRP A 169 -12.28 13.44 0.29
N THR A 170 -12.34 12.31 -0.44
CA THR A 170 -13.46 12.00 -1.35
C THR A 170 -14.81 11.95 -0.64
N PHE A 171 -14.84 11.46 0.61
CA PHE A 171 -16.04 11.43 1.43
C PHE A 171 -16.42 12.82 1.94
N ARG A 172 -15.44 13.62 2.36
CA ARG A 172 -15.70 14.80 3.19
C ARG A 172 -15.88 16.09 2.40
N GLU A 173 -15.06 16.32 1.38
CA GLU A 173 -15.12 17.57 0.60
C GLU A 173 -16.15 17.51 -0.53
N VAL A 174 -16.66 16.31 -0.86
CA VAL A 174 -17.54 16.00 -2.00
C VAL A 174 -17.31 16.97 -3.18
N PRO A 175 -16.05 17.07 -3.64
CA PRO A 175 -15.49 18.26 -4.30
C PRO A 175 -16.11 18.57 -5.67
N TRP A 176 -16.98 17.67 -6.13
CA TRP A 176 -17.52 17.61 -7.47
C TRP A 176 -19.04 17.71 -7.55
N THR A 177 -19.76 17.81 -6.42
CA THR A 177 -21.24 17.76 -6.43
C THR A 177 -21.95 19.00 -5.89
N LYS A 178 -21.26 19.86 -5.13
CA LYS A 178 -21.90 21.04 -4.52
C LYS A 178 -21.23 22.33 -5.01
N PRO A 179 -22.02 23.38 -5.33
CA PRO A 179 -21.48 24.72 -5.43
C PRO A 179 -20.72 25.07 -4.15
N THR A 180 -19.49 25.56 -4.29
CA THR A 180 -18.65 25.93 -3.16
C THR A 180 -19.30 27.12 -2.44
N VAL A 181 -19.96 26.88 -1.32
CA VAL A 181 -20.37 27.94 -0.39
C VAL A 181 -19.21 28.09 0.59
N PHE A 182 -18.48 29.20 0.47
CA PHE A 182 -17.41 29.49 1.41
C PHE A 182 -18.02 29.81 2.78
N PRO A 183 -17.54 29.20 3.88
CA PRO A 183 -17.96 29.63 5.20
C PRO A 183 -17.57 31.11 5.38
N PRO A 184 -18.43 31.91 6.04
CA PRO A 184 -18.12 33.32 6.31
C PRO A 184 -16.81 33.44 7.09
N LEU A 185 -16.11 34.57 6.91
CA LEU A 185 -14.95 34.91 7.72
C LEU A 185 -15.37 34.97 9.20
N LYS A 186 -14.44 34.69 10.11
CA LYS A 186 -14.63 34.97 11.53
C LYS A 186 -14.71 36.47 11.76
N ASP A 187 -15.22 36.88 12.92
CA ASP A 187 -15.30 38.28 13.35
C ASP A 187 -13.92 38.97 13.38
N ASP A 188 -12.84 38.20 13.51
CA ASP A 188 -11.45 38.67 13.46
C ASP A 188 -10.86 38.76 12.04
N GLY A 189 -11.68 38.53 11.00
CA GLY A 189 -11.26 38.50 9.60
C GLY A 189 -10.46 37.26 9.20
N SER A 190 -10.33 36.26 10.08
CA SER A 190 -9.61 35.02 9.76
C SER A 190 -10.53 33.96 9.13
N GLU A 191 -9.96 33.12 8.26
CA GLU A 191 -10.71 32.03 7.65
C GLU A 191 -11.06 30.92 8.66
N HIS A 192 -12.28 30.37 8.56
CA HIS A 192 -12.72 29.21 9.36
C HIS A 192 -11.98 27.89 9.02
N ARG A 193 -11.22 27.85 7.92
CA ARG A 193 -10.63 26.61 7.39
C ARG A 193 -9.49 26.06 8.24
N LEU A 194 -9.39 24.74 8.31
CA LEU A 194 -8.27 24.05 8.95
C LEU A 194 -6.96 24.35 8.21
N ARG A 195 -5.97 24.85 8.94
CA ARG A 195 -4.67 25.29 8.40
C ARG A 195 -3.71 24.12 8.17
N GLY A 196 -2.66 24.37 7.38
CA GLY A 196 -1.64 23.38 7.02
C GLY A 196 -1.00 22.69 8.22
N LEU A 197 -0.56 23.43 9.24
CA LEU A 197 0.08 22.84 10.42
C LEU A 197 -0.84 21.86 11.18
N ARG A 198 -2.14 22.16 11.24
CA ARG A 198 -3.12 21.23 11.83
C ARG A 198 -3.24 19.96 11.00
N GLY A 199 -3.17 20.07 9.67
CA GLY A 199 -3.15 18.92 8.77
C GLY A 199 -1.95 18.01 9.02
N LEU A 200 -0.77 18.60 9.23
CA LEU A 200 0.45 17.85 9.58
C LEU A 200 0.29 17.07 10.89
N VAL A 201 -0.17 17.73 11.95
CA VAL A 201 -0.39 17.08 13.25
C VAL A 201 -1.47 16.00 13.16
N THR A 202 -2.60 16.29 12.50
CA THR A 202 -3.67 15.31 12.30
C THR A 202 -3.17 14.10 11.51
N ALA A 203 -2.43 14.31 10.42
CA ALA A 203 -1.90 13.23 9.61
C ALA A 203 -0.94 12.35 10.41
N PHE A 204 -0.01 12.97 11.16
CA PHE A 204 0.90 12.25 12.05
C PHE A 204 0.15 11.39 13.08
N LEU A 205 -0.85 11.96 13.78
CA LEU A 205 -1.63 11.23 14.78
C LEU A 205 -2.41 10.06 14.16
N ILE A 206 -3.00 10.25 12.99
CA ILE A 206 -3.71 9.17 12.27
C ILE A 206 -2.71 8.07 11.87
N SER A 207 -1.55 8.42 11.33
CA SER A 207 -0.54 7.43 10.93
C SER A 207 -0.09 6.59 12.12
N VAL A 208 0.21 7.23 13.25
CA VAL A 208 0.54 6.55 14.51
C VAL A 208 -0.60 5.63 14.96
N ALA A 209 -1.84 6.11 14.93
CA ALA A 209 -3.00 5.31 15.31
C ALA A 209 -3.20 4.09 14.40
N VAL A 210 -3.00 4.24 13.09
CA VAL A 210 -3.09 3.13 12.12
C VAL A 210 -1.98 2.11 12.37
N SER A 211 -0.74 2.55 12.63
CA SER A 211 0.36 1.65 12.99
C SER A 211 0.06 0.85 14.25
N PHE A 212 -0.45 1.49 15.31
CA PHE A 212 -0.85 0.79 16.53
C PHE A 212 -2.01 -0.17 16.30
N ALA A 213 -3.00 0.21 15.49
CA ALA A 213 -4.13 -0.66 15.16
C ALA A 213 -3.66 -1.92 14.42
N LEU A 214 -2.77 -1.78 13.43
CA LEU A 214 -2.22 -2.91 12.68
C LEU A 214 -1.34 -3.81 13.55
N TYR A 215 -0.52 -3.21 14.42
CA TYR A 215 0.26 -3.96 15.42
C TYR A 215 -0.66 -4.76 16.36
N GLY A 216 -1.69 -4.13 16.91
CA GLY A 216 -2.65 -4.78 17.79
C GLY A 216 -3.43 -5.89 17.09
N LEU A 217 -3.89 -5.65 15.86
CA LEU A 217 -4.57 -6.66 15.07
C LEU A 217 -3.65 -7.86 14.75
N ARG A 218 -2.36 -7.62 14.46
CA ARG A 218 -1.36 -8.70 14.27
C ARG A 218 -1.16 -9.50 15.56
N ALA A 219 -1.06 -8.83 16.71
CA ALA A 219 -0.93 -9.50 18.00
C ALA A 219 -2.16 -10.37 18.33
N LEU A 220 -3.36 -9.97 17.88
CA LEU A 220 -4.61 -10.69 18.15
C LEU A 220 -4.92 -11.81 17.14
N LEU A 221 -4.66 -11.58 15.85
CA LEU A 221 -5.04 -12.49 14.76
C LEU A 221 -3.87 -13.32 14.22
N GLY A 222 -2.64 -12.97 14.60
CA GLY A 222 -1.42 -13.62 14.13
C GLY A 222 -0.97 -13.18 12.73
N GLU A 223 0.27 -13.54 12.40
CA GLU A 223 0.98 -13.13 11.17
C GLU A 223 0.42 -13.79 9.91
N GLY A 224 -0.22 -14.95 10.05
CA GLY A 224 -0.86 -15.63 8.93
C GLY A 224 -2.02 -14.83 8.33
N ILE A 225 -2.77 -14.12 9.18
CA ILE A 225 -3.93 -13.31 8.77
C ILE A 225 -3.50 -11.88 8.46
N ILE A 226 -2.64 -11.30 9.29
CA ILE A 226 -2.15 -9.93 9.11
C ILE A 226 -0.65 -9.98 8.81
N PRO A 227 -0.28 -9.89 7.51
CA PRO A 227 1.11 -9.89 7.11
C PRO A 227 1.80 -8.60 7.57
N ASP A 228 3.13 -8.64 7.61
CA ASP A 228 3.92 -7.45 7.91
C ASP A 228 3.87 -6.49 6.71
N LEU A 229 3.02 -5.46 6.81
CA LEU A 229 2.81 -4.44 5.78
C LEU A 229 3.57 -3.14 6.09
N LEU A 230 4.27 -3.07 7.24
CA LEU A 230 4.81 -1.83 7.80
C LEU A 230 6.21 -2.00 8.42
N SER A 231 6.98 -3.02 8.03
CA SER A 231 8.36 -3.12 8.49
C SER A 231 9.15 -1.91 7.97
N PRO A 232 9.77 -1.10 8.85
CA PRO A 232 10.44 0.16 8.50
C PRO A 232 11.64 0.00 7.58
#